data_AF-A0A957RDA7-F1
#
_entry.id   AF-A0A957RDA7-F1
#
_cell.length_a   1.000
_cell.length_b   1.000
_cell.length_c   1.000
_cell.angle_alpha   90.00
_cell.angle_beta   90.00
_cell.angle_gamma   90.00
#
_symmetry.space_group_name_H-M   'P 1'
#
loop_
_entity.id
_entity.type
_entity.pdbx_description
1 polymer ?
#
loop_
_entity_poly.entity_id
_entity_poly.type
_entity_poly.pdbx_seq_one_letter_code
_entity_poly.pdbx_strand_id
1 'polypeptide(L)' 'MDLRAPILDGNVKRVLARLFDIDRPIDEPAVLRELWSLARALVEAAPAGAAGDCNEGLMELGATICTP' A
#
# COMPACT_ATOMS: atom_id res chain seq x y z
N MET A 1 -12.46 9.91 15.11
CA MET A 1 -12.74 8.93 14.04
C MET A 1 -11.40 8.56 13.45
N ASP A 2 -10.97 7.30 13.61
CA ASP A 2 -9.81 6.77 12.89
C ASP A 2 -10.19 6.68 11.41
N LEU A 3 -9.67 7.61 10.59
CA LEU A 3 -10.00 7.65 9.18
C LEU A 3 -9.21 6.52 8.49
N ARG A 4 -9.93 5.50 8.03
CA ARG A 4 -9.36 4.38 7.25
C ARG A 4 -9.03 4.81 5.81
N ALA A 5 -8.17 5.80 5.69
CA ALA A 5 -7.64 6.29 4.43
C ALA A 5 -6.29 5.62 4.17
N PRO A 6 -6.15 4.86 3.06
CA PRO A 6 -4.85 4.32 2.68
C PRO A 6 -3.93 5.42 2.16
N ILE A 7 -2.63 5.11 2.12
CA ILE A 7 -1.61 5.88 1.41
C ILE A 7 -1.00 5.03 0.29
N LEU A 8 -0.42 5.69 -0.72
CA LEU A 8 0.18 5.02 -1.86
C LEU A 8 1.39 5.80 -2.41
N ASP A 9 2.45 5.87 -1.61
CA ASP A 9 3.73 6.47 -2.01
C ASP A 9 4.60 5.46 -2.80
N GLY A 10 5.84 5.83 -3.15
CA GLY A 10 6.74 4.96 -3.89
C GLY A 10 7.11 3.65 -3.16
N ASN A 11 7.14 3.67 -1.82
CA ASN A 11 7.43 2.50 -1.00
C ASN A 11 6.26 1.52 -1.03
N VAL A 12 5.05 2.01 -0.76
CA VAL A 12 3.83 1.19 -0.77
C VAL A 12 3.56 0.64 -2.17
N LYS A 13 3.73 1.44 -3.23
CA LYS A 13 3.58 0.94 -4.62
C LYS A 13 4.48 -0.26 -4.91
N ARG A 14 5.76 -0.19 -4.50
CA ARG A 14 6.74 -1.28 -4.72
C ARG A 14 6.38 -2.52 -3.91
N VAL A 15 6.00 -2.36 -2.65
CA VAL A 15 5.54 -3.47 -1.80
C VAL A 15 4.35 -4.18 -2.42
N LEU A 16 3.31 -3.43 -2.79
CA LEU A 16 2.09 -4.00 -3.34
C LEU A 16 2.32 -4.63 -4.71
N ALA A 17 3.08 -4.00 -5.60
CA ALA A 17 3.38 -4.58 -6.91
C ALA A 17 4.13 -5.92 -6.79
N ARG A 18 5.10 -6.03 -5.88
CA ARG A 18 5.82 -7.29 -5.65
C ARG A 18 4.96 -8.35 -4.97
N LEU A 19 4.12 -7.96 -4.00
CA LEU A 19 3.28 -8.90 -3.26
C LEU A 19 2.16 -9.50 -4.13
N PHE A 20 1.63 -8.72 -5.07
CA PHE A 20 0.52 -9.12 -5.94
C PHE A 20 0.93 -9.42 -7.39
N ASP A 21 2.24 -9.55 -7.64
CA ASP A 21 2.81 -9.89 -8.95
C ASP A 21 2.33 -8.98 -10.10
N ILE A 22 2.35 -7.67 -9.87
CA ILE A 22 1.99 -6.66 -10.86
C ILE A 22 3.24 -6.27 -11.65
N ASP A 23 3.34 -6.80 -12.87
CA ASP A 23 4.49 -6.64 -13.78
C ASP A 23 4.35 -5.47 -14.78
N ARG A 24 3.23 -4.76 -14.74
CA ARG A 24 2.93 -3.60 -15.59
C ARG A 24 3.55 -2.31 -15.04
N PRO A 25 3.80 -1.29 -15.90
CA PRO A 25 4.32 0.00 -15.47
C PRO A 25 3.51 0.62 -14.32
N ILE A 26 4.21 0.97 -13.24
CA ILE A 26 3.59 1.35 -11.95
C ILE A 26 2.82 2.69 -11.99
N ASP A 27 3.09 3.50 -13.01
CA ASP A 27 2.50 4.81 -13.27
C ASP A 27 1.32 4.77 -14.24
N GLU A 28 1.02 3.61 -14.83
CA GLU A 28 -0.18 3.45 -15.64
C GLU A 28 -1.45 3.73 -14.81
N PRO A 29 -2.42 4.52 -15.32
CA PRO A 29 -3.63 4.85 -14.56
C PRO A 29 -4.42 3.63 -14.10
N ALA A 30 -4.39 2.54 -14.86
CA ALA A 30 -5.04 1.28 -14.49
C ALA A 30 -4.34 0.62 -13.29
N VAL A 31 -3.01 0.53 -13.32
CA VAL A 31 -2.20 -0.03 -12.24
C VAL A 31 -2.33 0.82 -10.97
N LEU A 32 -2.29 2.15 -11.08
CA LEU A 32 -2.49 3.03 -9.93
C LEU A 32 -3.86 2.82 -9.26
N ARG A 33 -4.94 2.63 -10.03
CA ARG A 33 -6.27 2.31 -9.48
C ARG A 33 -6.28 0.97 -8.74
N GLU A 34 -5.64 -0.04 -9.30
CA GLU A 34 -5.51 -1.36 -8.70
C GLU A 34 -4.74 -1.30 -7.37
N LEU A 35 -3.59 -0.63 -7.37
CA LEU A 35 -2.78 -0.43 -6.17
C LEU A 35 -3.52 0.35 -5.08
N TRP A 36 -4.29 1.38 -5.44
CA TRP A 36 -5.16 2.09 -4.49
C TRP A 36 -6.23 1.18 -3.88
N SER A 37 -6.81 0.28 -4.68
CA SER A 37 -7.78 -0.71 -4.19
C SER A 37 -7.14 -1.70 -3.22
N LEU A 38 -5.92 -2.18 -3.53
CA LEU A 38 -5.17 -3.09 -2.67
C LEU A 38 -4.77 -2.42 -1.35
N ALA A 39 -4.23 -1.20 -1.40
CA ALA A 39 -3.88 -0.43 -0.21
C ALA A 39 -5.12 -0.18 0.67
N ARG A 40 -6.26 0.17 0.07
CA ARG A 40 -7.54 0.32 0.77
C ARG A 40 -7.95 -0.96 1.48
N ALA A 41 -7.92 -2.10 0.78
CA ALA A 41 -8.32 -3.38 1.34
C ALA A 41 -7.48 -3.76 2.57
N LEU A 42 -6.16 -3.53 2.53
CA LEU A 42 -5.27 -3.79 3.66
C LEU A 42 -5.57 -2.89 4.87
N VAL A 43 -5.75 -1.59 4.64
CA VAL A 43 -6.04 -0.62 5.72
C VAL A 43 -7.42 -0.82 6.31
N GLU A 44 -8.42 -1.19 5.50
CA GLU A 44 -9.77 -1.51 5.96
C GLU A 44 -9.82 -2.82 6.75
N ALA A 45 -8.94 -3.77 6.45
CA ALA A 45 -8.79 -5.02 7.20
C ALA A 45 -8.00 -4.88 8.51
N ALA A 46 -7.33 -3.75 8.73
CA ALA A 46 -6.60 -3.49 9.98
C ALA A 46 -7.55 -3.46 11.20
N PRO A 47 -7.08 -3.86 12.39
CA PRO A 47 -7.84 -3.70 13.63
C PRO A 47 -8.37 -2.27 13.82
N ALA A 48 -9.49 -2.12 14.53
CA ALA A 48 -10.05 -0.80 14.80
C ALA A 48 -9.04 0.08 15.55
N GLY A 49 -8.76 1.27 15.03
CA GLY A 49 -7.74 2.18 15.58
C GLY A 49 -6.32 1.97 15.04
N ALA A 50 -6.10 0.98 14.18
CA ALA A 50 -4.77 0.62 13.67
C ALA A 50 -4.56 0.96 12.19
N ALA A 51 -5.41 1.81 11.60
CA ALA A 51 -5.26 2.20 10.19
C ALA A 51 -3.95 2.98 9.95
N GLY A 52 -3.59 3.86 10.89
CA GLY A 52 -2.31 4.58 10.88
C GLY A 52 -1.11 3.64 10.93
N ASP A 53 -1.10 2.71 11.90
CA ASP A 53 -0.03 1.72 12.05
C ASP A 53 0.11 0.81 10.82
N CYS A 54 -1.00 0.46 10.17
CA CYS A 54 -0.98 -0.30 8.93
C CYS A 54 -0.32 0.49 7.78
N ASN A 55 -0.67 1.77 7.63
CA ASN A 55 -0.04 2.65 6.65
C ASN A 55 1.47 2.81 6.92
N GLU A 56 1.85 3.05 8.18
CA GLU A 56 3.25 3.18 8.59
C GLU A 56 4.03 1.89 8.38
N GLY A 57 3.45 0.74 8.74
CA GLY A 57 4.06 -0.57 8.51
C GLY A 57 4.30 -0.87 7.03
N LEU A 58 3.36 -0.49 6.14
CA LEU A 58 3.55 -0.64 4.69
C LEU A 58 4.66 0.27 4.15
N MET A 59 4.75 1.52 4.60
CA MET A 59 5.84 2.43 4.23
C MET A 59 7.19 1.91 4.72
N GLU A 60 7.28 1.56 5.99
CA GLU A 60 8.52 1.13 6.64
C GLU A 60 9.03 -0.19 6.05
N LEU A 61 8.13 -1.13 5.76
CA LEU A 61 8.46 -2.35 5.03
C LEU A 61 9.08 -2.03 3.66
N GLY A 62 8.50 -1.08 2.93
CA GLY A 62 9.05 -0.62 1.66
C GLY A 62 10.40 0.09 1.80
N ALA A 63 10.59 0.88 2.84
CA ALA A 63 11.80 1.64 3.07
C ALA A 63 12.99 0.78 3.52
N THR A 64 12.75 -0.23 4.36
CA THR A 64 13.83 -0.95 5.07
C THR A 64 14.08 -2.37 4.59
N ILE A 65 13.05 -3.07 4.08
CA ILE A 65 13.15 -4.48 3.71
C ILE A 65 12.95 -4.66 2.21
N CYS A 66 11.83 -4.18 1.69
CA CYS A 66 11.46 -4.27 0.29
C CYS A 66 12.11 -3.11 -0.48
N THR A 67 13.43 -3.00 -0.44
CA THR A 67 14.21 -1.95 -1.09
C THR A 67 14.22 -2.12 -2.62
N PRO A 68 14.56 -1.08 -3.41
CA PRO A 68 14.76 -1.20 -4.86
C PRO A 68 15.56 -2.45 -5.26
#